data_AF-A0A4U1YTH3-F1
#
_entry.id   AF-A0A4U1YTH3-F1
#
_cell.length_a   1.000
_cell.length_b   1.000
_cell.length_c   1.000
_cell.angle_alpha   90.00
_cell.angle_beta   90.00
_cell.angle_gamma   90.00
#
_symmetry.space_group_name_H-M   'P 1'
#
loop_
_entity.id
_entity.type
_entity.pdbx_description
1 polymer ?
#
loop_
_entity_poly.entity_id
_entity_poly.type
_entity_poly.pdbx_seq_one_letter_code
_entity_poly.pdbx_strand_id
1 'polypeptide(L)'
;MKVLNLGVIALGISALTACGGGSGDSDVSSQPIQPSMPSEISIEAVVVQSKALVDVQSQVIVQADSDVDLSLTSVKEVNNQPTCKVTSLEGMTFSILSEQVGECQFEYTVESVEQSQYIAQASSLARVSVSETAEDNTLPNLSATTNIESPVTIDLSVELESDLDTSIYVLSEEVTLLGAGSVEVDSFNNSVTYTPTNIGVTRIMYSMSDGVSTKLGNIDVAVSDTGNTPPVATDYIREGKLAKDMSVEIDLTDYVSDVEDSVILDSVRAYNAETEITSTTEHTFMFQSPEAGPHEVAYTLVSSL
;
A
#
# COMPACT_ATOMS: atom_id res chain seq x y z
N MET A 1 8.30 19.46 -88.81
CA MET A 1 7.01 18.86 -88.36
C MET A 1 6.90 19.06 -86.85
N LYS A 2 5.73 19.57 -86.41
CA LYS A 2 5.26 19.82 -85.02
C LYS A 2 6.08 20.86 -84.23
N VAL A 3 5.75 22.17 -84.26
CA VAL A 3 4.56 22.91 -83.74
C VAL A 3 4.48 22.80 -82.21
N LEU A 4 4.30 23.83 -81.38
CA LEU A 4 4.45 25.30 -81.37
C LEU A 4 4.02 25.73 -79.95
N ASN A 5 4.54 26.85 -79.43
CA ASN A 5 3.87 27.78 -78.50
C ASN A 5 3.65 27.39 -77.02
N LEU A 6 3.66 28.30 -76.03
CA LEU A 6 4.00 29.73 -75.90
C LEU A 6 3.88 30.09 -74.40
N GLY A 7 4.62 31.10 -73.91
CA GLY A 7 4.33 31.80 -72.65
C GLY A 7 5.60 32.18 -71.86
N VAL A 8 6.43 33.13 -72.29
CA VAL A 8 6.31 34.61 -72.21
C VAL A 8 6.62 35.17 -70.80
N ILE A 9 7.87 35.62 -70.58
CA ILE A 9 8.37 37.01 -70.29
C ILE A 9 8.06 37.46 -68.83
N ALA A 10 9.03 37.80 -67.97
CA ALA A 10 9.75 39.08 -68.05
C ALA A 10 10.91 39.23 -67.02
N LEU A 11 12.06 39.66 -67.55
CA LEU A 11 12.89 40.79 -67.10
C LEU A 11 13.61 40.75 -65.74
N GLY A 12 14.87 40.30 -65.77
CA GLY A 12 15.92 40.76 -64.87
C GLY A 12 17.04 41.44 -65.66
N ILE A 13 17.25 42.74 -65.45
CA ILE A 13 18.55 43.42 -65.67
C ILE A 13 18.63 44.58 -64.67
N SER A 14 19.75 44.65 -63.93
CA SER A 14 20.54 45.85 -63.55
C SER A 14 21.10 45.64 -62.15
N ALA A 15 22.31 46.04 -61.76
CA ALA A 15 23.54 46.46 -62.41
C ALA A 15 24.57 46.49 -61.26
N LEU A 16 25.85 46.36 -61.60
CA LEU A 16 26.97 46.40 -60.67
C LEU A 16 27.13 47.75 -59.96
N THR A 17 27.42 47.74 -58.66
CA THR A 17 28.29 48.69 -57.93
C THR A 17 28.87 47.94 -56.71
N ALA A 18 30.18 47.72 -56.63
CA ALA A 18 31.24 48.61 -56.13
C ALA A 18 31.48 48.52 -54.60
N CYS A 19 32.65 47.96 -54.30
CA CYS A 19 33.52 48.06 -53.12
C CYS A 19 33.22 49.16 -52.08
N GLY A 20 33.34 48.82 -50.79
CA GLY A 20 33.48 49.80 -49.71
C GLY A 20 33.47 49.18 -48.32
N GLY A 21 34.66 48.98 -47.73
CA GLY A 21 34.81 48.56 -46.34
C GLY A 21 34.35 49.62 -45.35
N GLY A 22 33.94 49.17 -44.17
CA GLY A 22 33.58 50.03 -43.04
C GLY A 22 33.01 49.20 -41.90
N SER A 23 33.64 49.33 -40.74
CA SER A 23 33.39 48.69 -39.45
C SER A 23 31.92 48.71 -39.00
N GLY A 24 31.47 47.66 -38.33
CA GLY A 24 30.19 47.62 -37.62
C GLY A 24 30.03 46.31 -36.86
N ASP A 25 29.67 46.45 -35.60
CA ASP A 25 29.59 45.45 -34.53
C ASP A 25 29.10 44.06 -34.92
N SER A 26 29.80 43.04 -34.39
CA SER A 26 29.25 41.71 -34.24
C SER A 26 28.18 41.74 -33.15
N ASP A 27 26.94 41.93 -33.56
CA ASP A 27 25.76 41.60 -32.75
C ASP A 27 25.86 40.13 -32.34
N VAL A 28 26.26 39.91 -31.09
CA VAL A 28 26.05 38.66 -30.39
C VAL A 28 24.54 38.52 -30.25
N SER A 29 23.94 37.72 -31.12
CA SER A 29 22.59 37.21 -30.93
C SER A 29 22.54 36.43 -29.61
N SER A 30 22.25 37.13 -28.52
CA SER A 30 21.85 36.52 -27.26
C SER A 30 20.47 35.91 -27.48
N GLN A 31 20.44 34.65 -27.91
CA GLN A 31 19.22 33.87 -27.78
C GLN A 31 18.81 33.91 -26.31
N PRO A 32 17.55 34.26 -25.99
CA PRO A 32 17.08 34.22 -24.62
C PRO A 32 17.18 32.77 -24.13
N ILE A 33 17.93 32.56 -23.05
CA ILE A 33 17.96 31.30 -22.31
C ILE A 33 16.52 31.08 -21.84
N GLN A 34 15.82 30.14 -22.48
CA GLN A 34 14.50 29.71 -22.03
C GLN A 34 14.70 29.12 -20.62
N PRO A 35 13.97 29.59 -19.58
CA PRO A 35 14.12 29.05 -18.25
C PRO A 35 13.82 27.54 -18.31
N SER A 36 14.81 26.72 -17.97
CA SER A 36 14.61 25.29 -17.82
C SER A 36 13.64 25.09 -16.67
N MET A 37 12.53 24.42 -16.93
CA MET A 37 11.60 24.02 -15.88
C MET A 37 12.33 23.05 -14.93
N PRO A 38 12.13 23.16 -13.61
CA PRO A 38 12.68 22.21 -12.65
C PRO A 38 12.14 20.80 -12.90
N SER A 39 12.92 19.79 -12.53
CA SER A 39 12.55 18.37 -12.67
C SER A 39 11.74 17.91 -11.47
N GLU A 40 10.59 17.29 -11.69
CA GLU A 40 9.81 16.68 -10.61
C GLU A 40 10.44 15.35 -10.17
N ILE A 41 10.57 15.16 -8.85
CA ILE A 41 11.11 13.95 -8.24
C ILE A 41 10.08 13.44 -7.23
N SER A 42 9.69 12.17 -7.39
CA SER A 42 8.86 11.49 -6.40
C SER A 42 9.72 11.10 -5.21
N ILE A 43 9.24 11.43 -4.01
CA ILE A 43 9.90 11.12 -2.74
C ILE A 43 8.88 10.52 -1.78
N GLU A 44 9.34 9.70 -0.85
CA GLU A 44 8.51 9.06 0.18
C GLU A 44 8.98 9.49 1.57
N ALA A 45 8.10 10.12 2.33
CA ALA A 45 8.37 10.53 3.71
C ALA A 45 7.98 9.41 4.70
N VAL A 46 8.83 9.17 5.70
CA VAL A 46 8.72 8.01 6.60
C VAL A 46 8.14 8.41 7.95
N VAL A 47 7.22 7.62 8.48
CA VAL A 47 6.76 7.83 9.85
C VAL A 47 7.93 7.67 10.82
N VAL A 48 8.20 8.70 11.62
CA VAL A 48 9.28 8.69 12.62
C VAL A 48 8.74 8.65 14.04
N GLN A 49 9.49 8.01 14.93
CA GLN A 49 9.22 8.02 16.38
C GLN A 49 10.41 8.65 17.11
N SER A 50 10.11 9.46 18.12
CA SER A 50 11.11 10.06 19.02
C SER A 50 10.62 10.03 20.46
N LYS A 51 11.49 10.45 21.38
CA LYS A 51 11.18 10.61 22.79
C LYS A 51 11.54 12.00 23.28
N ALA A 52 10.78 12.48 24.25
CA ALA A 52 11.01 13.73 24.93
C ALA A 52 10.75 13.58 26.43
N LEU A 53 11.44 14.42 27.22
CA LEU A 53 11.13 14.55 28.64
C LEU A 53 10.20 15.75 28.85
N VAL A 54 9.31 15.64 29.84
CA VAL A 54 8.48 16.77 30.29
C VAL A 54 9.38 17.96 30.66
N ASP A 55 9.00 19.15 30.22
CA ASP A 55 9.71 20.42 30.43
C ASP A 55 11.14 20.48 29.87
N VAL A 56 11.52 19.55 28.98
CA VAL A 56 12.83 19.53 28.33
C VAL A 56 12.66 19.65 26.81
N GLN A 57 13.31 20.66 26.24
CA GLN A 57 13.34 20.82 24.79
C GLN A 57 14.05 19.63 24.14
N SER A 58 13.35 18.98 23.20
CA SER A 58 13.81 17.76 22.55
C SER A 58 13.79 17.92 21.03
N GLN A 59 14.76 17.32 20.35
CA GLN A 59 14.87 17.37 18.89
C GLN A 59 14.25 16.12 18.25
N VAL A 60 13.58 16.34 17.12
CA VAL A 60 12.99 15.29 16.29
C VAL A 60 13.55 15.42 14.88
N ILE A 61 14.19 14.35 14.41
CA ILE A 61 14.77 14.26 13.08
C ILE A 61 13.77 13.53 12.19
N VAL A 62 13.32 14.17 11.11
CA VAL A 62 12.41 13.56 10.14
C VAL A 62 13.19 12.87 9.02
N GLN A 63 12.54 11.96 8.31
CA GLN A 63 13.17 11.16 7.27
C GLN A 63 12.32 11.13 6.00
N ALA A 64 12.99 11.12 4.85
CA ALA A 64 12.38 10.88 3.55
C ALA A 64 13.43 10.26 2.63
N ASP A 65 13.01 9.33 1.79
CA ASP A 65 13.87 8.70 0.79
C ASP A 65 13.96 9.57 -0.46
N SER A 66 15.17 10.00 -0.80
CA SER A 66 15.41 10.90 -1.93
C SER A 66 16.88 10.95 -2.34
N ASP A 67 17.10 11.15 -3.64
CA ASP A 67 18.41 11.42 -4.25
C ASP A 67 18.79 12.92 -4.25
N VAL A 68 17.92 13.80 -3.72
CA VAL A 68 18.16 15.24 -3.64
C VAL A 68 18.11 15.75 -2.21
N ASP A 69 18.78 16.87 -1.97
CA ASP A 69 18.75 17.53 -0.66
C ASP A 69 17.35 18.05 -0.35
N LEU A 70 16.83 17.64 0.80
CA LEU A 70 15.52 18.02 1.32
C LEU A 70 15.66 18.90 2.56
N SER A 71 14.63 19.70 2.82
CA SER A 71 14.46 20.46 4.05
C SER A 71 13.02 20.39 4.53
N LEU A 72 12.85 20.41 5.84
CA LEU A 72 11.57 20.47 6.52
C LEU A 72 10.97 21.87 6.35
N THR A 73 9.80 21.95 5.72
CA THR A 73 9.11 23.21 5.43
C THR A 73 7.90 23.45 6.33
N SER A 74 7.29 22.39 6.84
CA SER A 74 6.12 22.48 7.71
C SER A 74 6.10 21.39 8.78
N VAL A 75 5.67 21.75 9.99
CA VAL A 75 5.30 20.82 11.05
C VAL A 75 4.02 21.35 11.69
N LYS A 76 2.97 20.54 11.67
CA LYS A 76 1.65 20.85 12.21
C LYS A 76 1.23 19.77 13.17
N GLU A 77 0.75 20.17 14.33
CA GLU A 77 0.20 19.23 15.30
C GLU A 77 -1.13 18.64 14.78
N VAL A 78 -1.34 17.34 14.97
CA VAL A 78 -2.49 16.60 14.41
C VAL A 78 -3.50 16.23 15.49
N ASN A 79 -3.04 15.95 16.71
CA ASN A 79 -3.88 15.42 17.77
C ASN A 79 -4.52 16.48 18.66
N ASN A 80 -4.38 17.78 18.34
CA ASN A 80 -4.96 18.91 19.09
C ASN A 80 -4.71 18.83 20.62
N GLN A 81 -3.59 18.22 21.02
CA GLN A 81 -3.10 18.21 22.38
C GLN A 81 -2.37 19.55 22.61
N PRO A 82 -2.99 20.55 23.28
CA PRO A 82 -2.49 21.94 23.34
C PRO A 82 -1.14 22.11 24.07
N THR A 83 -0.52 21.01 24.47
CA THR A 83 0.67 20.88 25.30
C THR A 83 1.95 20.76 24.47
N CYS A 84 1.86 20.33 23.22
CA CYS A 84 3.00 20.01 22.36
C CYS A 84 3.40 21.18 21.45
N LYS A 85 4.39 21.97 21.86
CA LYS A 85 4.79 23.19 21.12
C LYS A 85 6.03 22.93 20.27
N VAL A 86 5.92 23.18 18.96
CA VAL A 86 7.08 23.29 18.07
C VAL A 86 7.80 24.62 18.36
N THR A 87 9.08 24.55 18.71
CA THR A 87 9.89 25.71 19.13
C THR A 87 10.88 26.16 18.07
N SER A 88 11.34 25.26 17.20
CA SER A 88 12.24 25.59 16.09
C SER A 88 12.13 24.59 14.95
N LEU A 89 12.50 25.03 13.75
CA LEU A 89 12.57 24.26 12.52
C LEU A 89 13.92 24.55 11.85
N GLU A 90 14.75 23.54 11.62
CA GLU A 90 16.07 23.69 11.02
C GLU A 90 16.48 22.44 10.23
N GLY A 91 16.78 22.59 8.93
CA GLY A 91 17.16 21.48 8.08
C GLY A 91 16.08 20.40 8.05
N MET A 92 16.41 19.17 8.45
CA MET A 92 15.49 18.03 8.58
C MET A 92 15.09 17.77 10.04
N THR A 93 15.22 18.78 10.90
CA THR A 93 14.99 18.66 12.36
C THR A 93 14.02 19.73 12.83
N PHE A 94 13.17 19.37 13.79
CA PHE A 94 12.40 20.33 14.56
C PHE A 94 12.59 20.10 16.06
N SER A 95 12.43 21.15 16.85
CA SER A 95 12.44 21.05 18.30
C SER A 95 11.04 21.13 18.87
N ILE A 96 10.77 20.33 19.89
CA ILE A 96 9.52 20.37 20.63
C ILE A 96 9.78 20.66 22.11
N LEU A 97 8.77 21.23 22.77
CA LEU A 97 8.66 21.31 24.21
C LEU A 97 7.24 20.91 24.60
N SER A 98 7.11 20.03 25.59
CA SER A 98 5.82 19.66 26.18
C SER A 98 5.90 19.75 27.70
N GLU A 99 4.83 20.24 28.29
CA GLU A 99 4.65 20.40 29.74
C GLU A 99 3.85 19.23 30.35
N GLN A 100 3.46 18.23 29.54
CA GLN A 100 2.62 17.09 29.97
C GLN A 100 3.08 15.77 29.37
N VAL A 101 2.89 14.69 30.13
CA VAL A 101 3.06 13.30 29.69
C VAL A 101 1.99 12.97 28.65
N GLY A 102 2.37 12.26 27.59
CA GLY A 102 1.45 11.88 26.52
C GLY A 102 2.16 11.73 25.18
N GLU A 103 1.37 11.58 24.13
CA GLU A 103 1.87 11.54 22.76
C GLU A 103 1.70 12.91 22.10
N CYS A 104 2.78 13.44 21.52
CA CYS A 104 2.71 14.52 20.54
C CYS A 104 2.74 13.92 19.14
N GLN A 105 1.73 14.19 18.32
CA GLN A 105 1.71 13.77 16.93
C GLN A 105 1.74 14.99 16.00
N PHE A 106 2.67 14.98 15.07
CA PHE A 106 2.83 16.03 14.07
C PHE A 106 2.77 15.47 12.66
N GLU A 107 2.08 16.17 11.76
CA GLU A 107 2.24 16.03 10.32
C GLU A 107 3.38 16.96 9.90
N TYR A 108 4.38 16.40 9.25
CA TYR A 108 5.51 17.15 8.74
C TYR A 108 5.56 17.08 7.22
N THR A 109 6.07 18.13 6.59
CA THR A 109 6.25 18.22 5.14
C THR A 109 7.69 18.57 4.83
N VAL A 110 8.31 17.78 3.95
CA VAL A 110 9.67 18.03 3.44
C VAL A 110 9.61 18.41 1.97
N GLU A 111 10.48 19.33 1.57
CA GLU A 111 10.60 19.80 0.19
C GLU A 111 12.06 19.88 -0.25
N SER A 112 12.31 19.79 -1.55
CA SER A 112 13.64 20.01 -2.15
C SER A 112 14.19 21.39 -1.82
N VAL A 113 15.45 21.47 -1.38
CA VAL A 113 16.14 22.73 -1.08
C VAL A 113 16.30 23.58 -2.34
N GLU A 114 16.74 22.97 -3.45
CA GLU A 114 16.97 23.63 -4.73
C GLU A 114 15.73 23.61 -5.63
N GLN A 115 14.69 24.36 -5.23
CA GLN A 115 13.40 24.43 -5.94
C GLN A 115 13.50 24.90 -7.41
N SER A 116 14.62 25.53 -7.77
CA SER A 116 14.91 25.96 -9.13
C SER A 116 15.35 24.82 -10.06
N GLN A 117 15.85 23.73 -9.49
CA GLN A 117 16.33 22.55 -10.22
C GLN A 117 15.38 21.37 -10.05
N TYR A 118 14.81 21.21 -8.86
CA TYR A 118 13.99 20.06 -8.49
C TYR A 118 12.70 20.50 -7.82
N ILE A 119 11.62 19.77 -8.06
CA ILE A 119 10.38 19.85 -7.28
C ILE A 119 10.17 18.47 -6.65
N ALA A 120 10.42 18.38 -5.35
CA ALA A 120 10.12 17.20 -4.55
C ALA A 120 9.37 17.63 -3.29
N GLN A 121 8.27 16.95 -2.97
CA GLN A 121 7.48 17.21 -1.76
C GLN A 121 6.83 15.91 -1.27
N ALA A 122 6.90 15.67 0.03
CA ALA A 122 6.17 14.59 0.70
C ALA A 122 5.85 14.97 2.14
N SER A 123 4.81 14.35 2.68
CA SER A 123 4.40 14.50 4.07
C SER A 123 4.31 13.15 4.76
N SER A 124 4.57 13.14 6.07
CA SER A 124 4.37 11.96 6.93
C SER A 124 4.17 12.39 8.38
N LEU A 125 4.14 11.41 9.29
CA LEU A 125 3.90 11.65 10.71
C LEU A 125 5.20 11.54 11.53
N ALA A 126 5.36 12.46 12.47
CA ALA A 126 6.32 12.34 13.55
C ALA A 126 5.55 12.15 14.88
N ARG A 127 5.84 11.05 15.57
CA ARG A 127 5.24 10.70 16.86
C ARG A 127 6.28 10.84 17.95
N VAL A 128 5.96 11.56 19.02
CA VAL A 128 6.88 11.77 20.13
C VAL A 128 6.20 11.37 21.42
N SER A 129 6.76 10.38 22.12
CA SER A 129 6.35 10.08 23.49
C SER A 129 6.99 11.08 24.44
N VAL A 130 6.16 11.79 25.20
CA VAL A 130 6.61 12.68 26.27
C VAL A 130 6.44 11.95 27.60
N SER A 131 7.48 11.91 28.41
CA SER A 131 7.51 11.16 29.69
C SER A 131 8.33 11.91 30.73
N GLU A 132 8.12 11.63 32.02
CA GLU A 132 8.97 12.15 33.09
C GLU A 132 10.31 11.40 33.16
N THR A 133 10.36 10.17 32.63
CA THR A 133 11.54 9.30 32.63
C THR A 133 12.05 9.04 31.22
N ALA A 134 13.33 8.66 31.11
CA ALA A 134 13.96 8.33 29.84
C ALA A 134 13.86 6.84 29.47
N GLU A 135 12.90 6.13 30.08
CA GLU A 135 12.64 4.71 29.86
C GLU A 135 12.25 4.40 28.42
N ASP A 136 12.19 3.10 28.09
CA ASP A 136 11.74 2.66 26.78
C ASP A 136 10.28 3.07 26.55
N ASN A 137 10.04 3.68 25.40
CA ASN A 137 8.81 4.32 24.99
C ASN A 137 8.16 3.61 23.81
N THR A 138 8.64 2.42 23.46
CA THR A 138 8.11 1.62 22.35
C THR A 138 7.39 0.38 22.87
N LEU A 139 6.32 0.00 22.18
CA LEU A 139 5.64 -1.28 22.35
C LEU A 139 5.98 -2.18 21.17
N PRO A 140 5.91 -3.51 21.34
CA PRO A 140 6.00 -4.43 20.22
C PRO A 140 4.91 -4.12 19.18
N ASN A 141 5.23 -4.32 17.90
CA ASN A 141 4.21 -4.23 16.85
C ASN A 141 3.28 -5.44 16.96
N LEU A 142 1.98 -5.16 16.95
CA LEU A 142 0.94 -6.19 16.91
C LEU A 142 0.46 -6.41 15.49
N SER A 143 -0.11 -7.58 15.23
CA SER A 143 -0.69 -7.92 13.93
C SER A 143 -2.03 -8.61 14.09
N ALA A 144 -2.98 -8.25 13.23
CA ALA A 144 -4.28 -8.91 13.16
C ALA A 144 -4.68 -9.16 11.70
N THR A 145 -5.68 -10.03 11.51
CA THR A 145 -6.26 -10.31 10.19
C THR A 145 -7.77 -10.24 10.28
N THR A 146 -8.41 -9.72 9.25
CA THR A 146 -9.88 -9.74 9.13
C THR A 146 -10.31 -9.67 7.67
N ASN A 147 -11.62 -9.77 7.44
CA ASN A 147 -12.22 -9.51 6.14
C ASN A 147 -12.81 -8.09 6.10
N ILE A 148 -13.05 -7.58 4.89
CA ILE A 148 -13.74 -6.31 4.68
C ILE A 148 -15.09 -6.34 5.40
N GLU A 149 -15.49 -5.20 5.97
CA GLU A 149 -16.72 -5.04 6.75
C GLU A 149 -16.86 -5.95 7.98
N SER A 150 -15.83 -6.75 8.31
CA SER A 150 -15.81 -7.63 9.49
C SER A 150 -14.97 -6.98 10.59
N PRO A 151 -15.58 -6.49 11.69
CA PRO A 151 -14.84 -5.87 12.77
C PRO A 151 -13.90 -6.88 13.45
N VAL A 152 -12.71 -6.41 13.81
CA VAL A 152 -11.76 -7.14 14.65
C VAL A 152 -11.48 -6.33 15.91
N THR A 153 -11.64 -6.96 17.07
CA THR A 153 -11.31 -6.38 18.37
C THR A 153 -9.98 -6.93 18.84
N ILE A 154 -9.04 -6.03 19.15
CA ILE A 154 -7.72 -6.34 19.70
C ILE A 154 -7.73 -5.90 21.16
N ASP A 155 -7.59 -6.86 22.08
CA ASP A 155 -7.47 -6.61 23.52
C ASP A 155 -5.99 -6.44 23.88
N LEU A 156 -5.56 -5.21 24.11
CA LEU A 156 -4.16 -4.91 24.40
C LEU A 156 -3.72 -5.46 25.75
N SER A 157 -4.64 -5.73 26.68
CA SER A 157 -4.29 -6.35 27.96
C SER A 157 -3.86 -7.80 27.79
N VAL A 158 -4.40 -8.48 26.79
CA VAL A 158 -3.99 -9.84 26.42
C VAL A 158 -2.74 -9.80 25.54
N GLU A 159 -2.74 -8.97 24.49
CA GLU A 159 -1.65 -8.95 23.50
C GLU A 159 -0.32 -8.43 24.07
N LEU A 160 -0.35 -7.61 25.13
CA LEU A 160 0.84 -7.01 25.74
C LEU A 160 1.15 -7.58 27.14
N GLU A 161 0.54 -8.68 27.57
CA GLU A 161 0.67 -9.17 28.95
C GLU A 161 2.13 -9.43 29.39
N SER A 162 3.02 -9.76 28.44
CA SER A 162 4.44 -9.98 28.67
C SER A 162 5.30 -8.72 28.64
N ASP A 163 4.79 -7.65 28.05
CA ASP A 163 5.56 -6.46 27.66
C ASP A 163 5.14 -5.22 28.44
N LEU A 164 3.91 -5.19 28.95
CA LEU A 164 3.34 -4.05 29.65
C LEU A 164 2.36 -4.46 30.74
N ASP A 165 2.46 -3.83 31.92
CA ASP A 165 1.42 -3.93 32.94
C ASP A 165 0.22 -3.03 32.57
N THR A 166 -0.73 -3.59 31.84
CA THR A 166 -1.94 -2.89 31.39
C THR A 166 -2.96 -2.64 32.51
N SER A 167 -2.69 -3.08 33.74
CA SER A 167 -3.47 -2.64 34.91
C SER A 167 -3.10 -1.22 35.35
N ILE A 168 -1.95 -0.72 34.90
CA ILE A 168 -1.40 0.61 35.20
C ILE A 168 -1.41 1.49 33.95
N TYR A 169 -1.01 0.94 32.80
CA TYR A 169 -1.03 1.67 31.54
C TYR A 169 -2.42 1.67 30.93
N VAL A 170 -2.88 2.87 30.57
CA VAL A 170 -4.19 3.11 29.95
C VAL A 170 -4.02 3.56 28.51
N LEU A 171 -4.81 2.98 27.61
CA LEU A 171 -4.88 3.32 26.20
C LEU A 171 -5.44 4.75 26.00
N SER A 172 -4.76 5.53 25.18
CA SER A 172 -5.25 6.83 24.72
C SER A 172 -6.55 6.67 23.93
N GLU A 173 -7.54 7.54 24.17
CA GLU A 173 -8.77 7.61 23.36
C GLU A 173 -8.49 8.04 21.91
N GLU A 174 -7.35 8.70 21.69
CA GLU A 174 -6.91 9.15 20.38
C GLU A 174 -5.97 8.12 19.74
N VAL A 175 -6.32 7.68 18.54
CA VAL A 175 -5.53 6.79 17.69
C VAL A 175 -5.48 7.34 16.27
N THR A 176 -4.41 7.00 15.55
CA THR A 176 -4.27 7.38 14.14
C THR A 176 -4.45 6.15 13.27
N LEU A 177 -5.38 6.25 12.32
CA LEU A 177 -5.64 5.21 11.32
C LEU A 177 -4.95 5.57 10.00
N LEU A 178 -3.96 4.75 9.61
CA LEU A 178 -3.35 4.79 8.29
C LEU A 178 -3.97 3.70 7.41
N GLY A 179 -5.10 4.04 6.79
CA GLY A 179 -5.89 3.13 5.98
C GLY A 179 -7.35 3.60 5.90
N ALA A 180 -8.20 2.77 5.32
CA ALA A 180 -9.64 3.04 5.24
C ALA A 180 -10.40 2.25 6.31
N GLY A 181 -11.50 2.83 6.79
CA GLY A 181 -12.37 2.22 7.80
C GLY A 181 -12.55 3.12 9.00
N SER A 182 -12.92 2.52 10.12
CA SER A 182 -13.09 3.21 11.39
C SER A 182 -12.46 2.43 12.53
N VAL A 183 -11.99 3.16 13.54
CA VAL A 183 -11.48 2.60 14.79
C VAL A 183 -12.32 3.12 15.93
N GLU A 184 -12.79 2.21 16.78
CA GLU A 184 -13.40 2.49 18.06
C GLU A 184 -12.42 2.11 19.16
N VAL A 185 -12.25 3.00 20.14
CA VAL A 185 -11.33 2.81 21.26
C VAL A 185 -12.13 2.65 22.54
N ASP A 186 -11.82 1.59 23.28
CA ASP A 186 -12.28 1.40 24.65
C ASP A 186 -11.06 1.50 25.58
N SER A 187 -10.79 2.72 26.05
CA SER A 187 -9.67 3.03 26.94
C SER A 187 -9.82 2.37 28.31
N PHE A 188 -11.05 2.10 28.76
CA PHE A 188 -11.30 1.46 30.05
C PHE A 188 -10.90 -0.02 30.04
N ASN A 189 -11.17 -0.71 28.94
CA ASN A 189 -10.79 -2.11 28.75
C ASN A 189 -9.47 -2.29 27.98
N ASN A 190 -8.77 -1.20 27.64
CA ASN A 190 -7.55 -1.23 26.82
C ASN A 190 -7.73 -2.02 25.52
N SER A 191 -8.81 -1.74 24.77
CA SER A 191 -9.08 -2.45 23.52
C SER A 191 -9.38 -1.51 22.37
N VAL A 192 -9.08 -2.00 21.16
CA VAL A 192 -9.29 -1.30 19.90
C VAL A 192 -10.14 -2.20 19.01
N THR A 193 -11.25 -1.67 18.49
CA THR A 193 -12.07 -2.35 17.48
C THR A 193 -11.93 -1.65 16.15
N TYR A 194 -11.38 -2.35 15.16
CA TYR A 194 -11.21 -1.84 13.80
C TYR A 194 -12.24 -2.48 12.86
N THR A 195 -12.95 -1.63 12.11
CA THR A 195 -13.87 -2.05 11.05
C THR A 195 -13.33 -1.59 9.70
N PRO A 196 -12.84 -2.51 8.85
CA PRO A 196 -12.27 -2.15 7.56
C PRO A 196 -13.32 -1.87 6.49
N THR A 197 -12.99 -0.98 5.56
CA THR A 197 -13.81 -0.70 4.37
C THR A 197 -13.10 -0.94 3.04
N ASN A 198 -11.80 -1.30 3.07
CA ASN A 198 -11.01 -1.66 1.90
C ASN A 198 -10.10 -2.86 2.20
N ILE A 199 -9.76 -3.61 1.15
CA ILE A 199 -8.74 -4.67 1.15
C ILE A 199 -7.34 -4.04 1.24
N GLY A 200 -6.41 -4.73 1.91
CA GLY A 200 -5.01 -4.34 2.00
C GLY A 200 -4.49 -4.35 3.43
N VAL A 201 -3.36 -3.70 3.66
CA VAL A 201 -2.79 -3.54 5.00
C VAL A 201 -3.13 -2.15 5.52
N THR A 202 -3.72 -2.11 6.71
CA THR A 202 -4.00 -0.89 7.45
C THR A 202 -3.16 -0.87 8.72
N ARG A 203 -2.66 0.31 9.11
CA ARG A 203 -1.93 0.48 10.37
C ARG A 203 -2.71 1.37 11.34
N ILE A 204 -2.89 0.89 12.56
CA ILE A 204 -3.43 1.66 13.68
C ILE A 204 -2.26 2.05 14.58
N MET A 205 -2.11 3.34 14.83
CA MET A 205 -1.07 3.90 15.68
C MET A 205 -1.71 4.34 16.99
N TYR A 206 -1.23 3.81 18.10
CA TYR A 206 -1.81 4.05 19.42
C TYR A 206 -0.73 4.38 20.45
N SER A 207 -1.14 4.94 21.57
CA SER A 207 -0.27 5.15 22.74
C SER A 207 -0.95 4.67 24.02
N MET A 208 -0.12 4.26 24.98
CA MET A 208 -0.56 3.94 26.34
C MET A 208 0.28 4.72 27.34
N SER A 209 -0.35 5.18 28.43
CA SER A 209 0.31 5.97 29.46
C SER A 209 -0.12 5.53 30.86
N ASP A 210 0.81 5.56 31.81
CA ASP A 210 0.54 5.42 33.24
C ASP A 210 0.46 6.77 33.97
N GLY A 211 0.53 7.88 33.20
CA GLY A 211 0.59 9.25 33.72
C GLY A 211 1.99 9.74 34.05
N VAL A 212 3.02 8.88 34.00
CA VAL A 212 4.43 9.22 34.20
C VAL A 212 5.24 9.00 32.92
N SER A 213 4.92 7.92 32.20
CA SER A 213 5.58 7.47 30.99
C SER A 213 4.54 7.16 29.91
N THR A 214 4.91 7.40 28.66
CA THR A 214 4.07 7.12 27.49
C THR A 214 4.81 6.18 26.56
N LYS A 215 4.11 5.15 26.10
CA LYS A 215 4.62 4.19 25.13
C LYS A 215 3.81 4.24 23.85
N LEU A 216 4.48 4.12 22.71
CA LEU A 216 3.91 4.16 21.37
C LEU A 216 3.87 2.75 20.80
N GLY A 217 2.71 2.33 20.29
CA GLY A 217 2.53 1.06 19.60
C GLY A 217 1.94 1.23 18.21
N ASN A 218 2.00 0.14 17.45
CA ASN A 218 1.33 0.00 16.16
C ASN A 218 0.64 -1.37 16.08
N ILE A 219 -0.52 -1.41 15.40
CA ILE A 219 -1.22 -2.64 15.03
C ILE A 219 -1.33 -2.65 13.51
N ASP A 220 -0.75 -3.66 12.87
CA ASP A 220 -0.91 -3.90 11.44
C ASP A 220 -2.04 -4.90 11.20
N VAL A 221 -3.08 -4.47 10.48
CA VAL A 221 -4.23 -5.31 10.15
C VAL A 221 -4.22 -5.63 8.66
N ALA A 222 -4.08 -6.91 8.33
CA ALA A 222 -4.28 -7.39 6.96
C ALA A 222 -5.78 -7.66 6.72
N VAL A 223 -6.33 -7.04 5.67
CA VAL A 223 -7.74 -7.13 5.30
C VAL A 223 -7.88 -7.82 3.96
N SER A 224 -8.71 -8.86 3.92
CA SER A 224 -9.12 -9.58 2.71
C SER A 224 -10.56 -9.26 2.33
N ASP A 225 -11.02 -9.59 1.12
CA ASP A 225 -12.42 -9.45 0.70
C ASP A 225 -13.35 -10.42 1.42
N THR A 226 -13.05 -11.72 1.36
CA THR A 226 -13.67 -12.79 2.14
C THR A 226 -12.61 -13.85 2.44
N GLY A 227 -12.82 -14.62 3.51
CA GLY A 227 -11.93 -15.73 3.79
C GLY A 227 -12.15 -16.81 2.74
N ASN A 228 -11.22 -16.98 1.80
CA ASN A 228 -11.27 -17.98 0.72
C ASN A 228 -11.62 -19.39 1.27
N THR A 229 -12.80 -19.90 0.94
CA THR A 229 -13.22 -21.26 1.28
C THR A 229 -12.96 -22.20 0.09
N PRO A 230 -12.33 -23.37 0.31
CA PRO A 230 -12.05 -24.29 -0.80
C PRO A 230 -13.35 -24.86 -1.39
N PRO A 231 -13.36 -25.27 -2.67
CA PRO A 231 -14.51 -25.89 -3.28
C PRO A 231 -14.79 -27.24 -2.61
N VAL A 232 -16.07 -27.57 -2.48
CA VAL A 232 -16.55 -28.82 -1.90
C VAL A 232 -16.74 -29.85 -3.01
N ALA A 233 -16.16 -31.03 -2.81
CA ALA A 233 -16.36 -32.22 -3.63
C ALA A 233 -17.06 -33.30 -2.80
N THR A 234 -18.10 -33.92 -3.34
CA THR A 234 -18.80 -35.04 -2.72
C THR A 234 -18.60 -36.33 -3.51
N ASP A 235 -18.65 -37.46 -2.80
CA ASP A 235 -18.47 -38.77 -3.45
C ASP A 235 -19.62 -39.06 -4.42
N TYR A 236 -19.25 -39.45 -5.64
CA TYR A 236 -20.18 -39.92 -6.66
C TYR A 236 -19.99 -41.42 -6.91
N ILE A 237 -21.06 -42.19 -6.77
CA ILE A 237 -21.09 -43.62 -7.12
C ILE A 237 -21.89 -43.78 -8.40
N ARG A 238 -21.22 -44.16 -9.49
CA ARG A 238 -21.90 -44.56 -10.71
C ARG A 238 -22.44 -45.98 -10.59
N GLU A 239 -23.75 -46.11 -10.61
CA GLU A 239 -24.42 -47.41 -10.59
C GLU A 239 -24.32 -48.17 -11.94
N GLY A 240 -24.34 -49.49 -11.84
CA GLY A 240 -24.39 -50.40 -12.99
C GLY A 240 -23.02 -50.88 -13.49
N LYS A 241 -23.04 -52.00 -14.24
CA LYS A 241 -21.83 -52.65 -14.76
C LYS A 241 -21.47 -52.10 -16.14
N LEU A 242 -20.20 -51.80 -16.34
CA LEU A 242 -19.63 -51.47 -17.64
C LEU A 242 -19.04 -52.72 -18.29
N ALA A 243 -19.21 -52.85 -19.61
CA ALA A 243 -18.45 -53.83 -20.36
C ALA A 243 -16.98 -53.38 -20.45
N LYS A 244 -16.06 -54.34 -20.63
CA LYS A 244 -14.66 -54.01 -20.90
C LYS A 244 -14.56 -53.10 -22.12
N ASP A 245 -13.68 -52.11 -22.04
CA ASP A 245 -13.41 -51.12 -23.09
C ASP A 245 -14.62 -50.25 -23.46
N MET A 246 -15.71 -50.30 -22.68
CA MET A 246 -16.82 -49.37 -22.85
C MET A 246 -16.41 -47.99 -22.30
N SER A 247 -16.48 -46.99 -23.17
CA SER A 247 -16.29 -45.59 -22.80
C SER A 247 -17.61 -45.00 -22.33
N VAL A 248 -17.60 -44.29 -21.20
CA VAL A 248 -18.78 -43.63 -20.62
C VAL A 248 -18.43 -42.24 -20.13
N GLU A 249 -19.34 -41.29 -20.32
CA GLU A 249 -19.21 -39.95 -19.73
C GLU A 249 -19.72 -39.96 -18.29
N ILE A 250 -18.94 -39.33 -17.42
CA ILE A 250 -19.24 -39.06 -16.02
C ILE A 250 -19.47 -37.57 -15.86
N ASP A 251 -20.56 -37.19 -15.19
CA ASP A 251 -20.93 -35.81 -14.89
C ASP A 251 -20.90 -35.60 -13.37
N LEU A 252 -20.06 -34.67 -12.92
CA LEU A 252 -19.91 -34.31 -11.51
C LEU A 252 -20.63 -33.02 -11.13
N THR A 253 -21.40 -32.38 -12.03
CA THR A 253 -21.99 -31.05 -11.83
C THR A 253 -22.76 -30.92 -10.52
N ASP A 254 -23.54 -31.95 -10.15
CA ASP A 254 -24.35 -31.94 -8.92
C ASP A 254 -23.56 -32.32 -7.65
N TYR A 255 -22.29 -32.70 -7.79
CA TYR A 255 -21.42 -33.22 -6.72
C TYR A 255 -20.33 -32.26 -6.30
N VAL A 256 -20.27 -31.10 -6.96
CA VAL A 256 -19.24 -30.08 -6.74
C VAL A 256 -19.89 -28.74 -6.52
N SER A 257 -19.37 -27.96 -5.58
CA SER A 257 -19.91 -26.63 -5.28
C SER A 257 -18.86 -25.77 -4.61
N ASP A 258 -18.94 -24.47 -4.83
CA ASP A 258 -18.18 -23.46 -4.11
C ASP A 258 -19.16 -22.34 -3.76
N VAL A 259 -18.99 -21.74 -2.57
CA VAL A 259 -19.90 -20.72 -2.04
C VAL A 259 -19.62 -19.37 -2.71
N GLU A 260 -18.39 -19.15 -3.15
CA GLU A 260 -17.84 -17.86 -3.54
C GLU A 260 -17.56 -17.83 -5.05
N ASP A 261 -16.92 -18.87 -5.57
CA ASP A 261 -16.37 -18.87 -6.92
C ASP A 261 -17.00 -19.94 -7.85
N SER A 262 -16.68 -19.86 -9.14
CA SER A 262 -16.99 -20.97 -10.05
C SER A 262 -15.96 -22.09 -9.85
N VAL A 263 -16.43 -23.32 -9.90
CA VAL A 263 -15.57 -24.51 -9.76
C VAL A 263 -15.03 -24.93 -11.13
N ILE A 264 -13.77 -25.37 -11.15
CA ILE A 264 -13.09 -25.90 -12.32
C ILE A 264 -12.61 -27.32 -11.99
N LEU A 265 -12.99 -28.29 -12.83
CA LEU A 265 -12.41 -29.64 -12.81
C LEU A 265 -10.99 -29.60 -13.39
N ASP A 266 -10.00 -29.67 -12.51
CA ASP A 266 -8.58 -29.54 -12.85
C ASP A 266 -7.99 -30.86 -13.36
N SER A 267 -8.24 -31.95 -12.63
CA SER A 267 -7.68 -33.26 -12.99
C SER A 267 -8.57 -34.41 -12.55
N VAL A 268 -8.51 -35.50 -13.33
CA VAL A 268 -9.16 -36.78 -13.04
C VAL A 268 -8.12 -37.88 -13.21
N ARG A 269 -8.09 -38.82 -12.27
CA ARG A 269 -7.14 -39.94 -12.24
C ARG A 269 -7.86 -41.22 -11.85
N ALA A 270 -7.56 -42.30 -12.55
CA ALA A 270 -8.04 -43.64 -12.24
C ALA A 270 -6.90 -44.65 -12.30
N TYR A 271 -6.99 -45.72 -11.51
CA TYR A 271 -6.05 -46.85 -11.58
C TYR A 271 -6.57 -47.88 -12.60
N ASN A 272 -5.68 -48.38 -13.45
CA ASN A 272 -5.99 -49.39 -14.50
C ASN A 272 -7.19 -48.99 -15.40
N ALA A 273 -7.39 -47.69 -15.59
CA ALA A 273 -8.43 -47.12 -16.42
C ALA A 273 -7.92 -45.82 -17.05
N GLU A 274 -8.54 -45.42 -18.15
CA GLU A 274 -8.27 -44.19 -18.87
C GLU A 274 -9.36 -43.17 -18.53
N THR A 275 -8.95 -41.93 -18.29
CA THR A 275 -9.84 -40.80 -18.03
C THR A 275 -9.44 -39.60 -18.86
N GLU A 276 -10.41 -38.91 -19.46
CA GLU A 276 -10.21 -37.70 -20.27
C GLU A 276 -11.27 -36.66 -19.90
N ILE A 277 -10.86 -35.49 -19.41
CA ILE A 277 -11.80 -34.40 -19.09
C ILE A 277 -12.42 -33.90 -20.39
N THR A 278 -13.76 -33.91 -20.46
CA THR A 278 -14.52 -33.41 -21.61
C THR A 278 -14.96 -31.96 -21.42
N SER A 279 -15.21 -31.53 -20.17
CA SER A 279 -15.46 -30.14 -19.83
C SER A 279 -14.99 -29.81 -18.41
N THR A 280 -14.19 -28.74 -18.28
CA THR A 280 -13.71 -28.28 -16.98
C THR A 280 -14.79 -27.52 -16.20
N THR A 281 -15.70 -26.83 -16.89
CA THR A 281 -16.74 -25.99 -16.28
C THR A 281 -18.09 -26.71 -16.14
N GLU A 282 -18.33 -27.73 -16.97
CA GLU A 282 -19.48 -28.64 -16.80
C GLU A 282 -19.07 -29.90 -16.02
N HIS A 283 -17.83 -29.97 -15.53
CA HIS A 283 -17.32 -31.04 -14.66
C HIS A 283 -17.51 -32.46 -15.22
N THR A 284 -17.39 -32.61 -16.54
CA THR A 284 -17.56 -33.88 -17.23
C THR A 284 -16.24 -34.49 -17.68
N PHE A 285 -16.16 -35.83 -17.66
CA PHE A 285 -15.03 -36.59 -18.18
C PHE A 285 -15.44 -37.97 -18.73
N MET A 286 -14.69 -38.49 -19.69
CA MET A 286 -14.82 -39.87 -20.17
C MET A 286 -14.04 -40.83 -19.28
N PHE A 287 -14.63 -41.99 -18.99
CA PHE A 287 -14.00 -43.12 -18.30
C PHE A 287 -14.05 -44.39 -19.17
N GLN A 288 -12.94 -45.12 -19.23
CA GLN A 288 -12.86 -46.43 -19.89
C GLN A 288 -11.86 -47.35 -19.17
N SER A 289 -12.15 -48.65 -19.08
CA SER A 289 -11.18 -49.62 -18.54
C SER A 289 -11.16 -50.96 -19.30
N PRO A 290 -9.98 -51.53 -19.55
CA PRO A 290 -9.84 -52.90 -20.07
C PRO A 290 -9.99 -53.97 -18.97
N GLU A 291 -9.96 -53.57 -17.69
CA GLU A 291 -10.00 -54.47 -16.55
C GLU A 291 -11.40 -54.59 -15.95
N ALA A 292 -11.78 -55.83 -15.60
CA ALA A 292 -13.04 -56.09 -14.90
C ALA A 292 -12.81 -56.00 -13.40
N GLY A 293 -13.68 -55.27 -12.71
CA GLY A 293 -13.60 -55.09 -11.27
C GLY A 293 -14.25 -53.77 -10.83
N PRO A 294 -14.29 -53.50 -9.52
CA PRO A 294 -14.55 -52.16 -9.02
C PRO A 294 -13.41 -51.23 -9.45
N HIS A 295 -13.76 -49.99 -9.78
CA HIS A 295 -12.81 -48.94 -10.15
C HIS A 295 -13.01 -47.75 -9.21
N GLU A 296 -11.91 -47.15 -8.80
CA GLU A 296 -11.89 -45.91 -8.03
C GLU A 296 -11.29 -44.80 -8.89
N VAL A 297 -11.96 -43.65 -8.90
CA VAL A 297 -11.55 -42.47 -9.64
C VAL A 297 -11.42 -41.32 -8.64
N ALA A 298 -10.28 -40.63 -8.68
CA ALA A 298 -10.04 -39.43 -7.90
C ALA A 298 -10.07 -38.22 -8.83
N TYR A 299 -10.66 -37.12 -8.37
CA TYR A 299 -10.70 -35.86 -9.10
C TYR A 299 -10.29 -34.69 -8.20
N THR A 300 -9.77 -33.63 -8.81
CA THR A 300 -9.35 -32.40 -8.12
C THR A 300 -10.13 -31.23 -8.69
N LEU A 301 -10.57 -30.35 -7.79
CA LEU A 301 -11.28 -29.13 -8.11
C LEU A 301 -10.45 -27.92 -7.69
N VAL A 302 -10.57 -26.84 -8.45
CA VAL A 302 -10.01 -25.53 -8.09
C VAL A 302 -11.05 -24.44 -8.31
N SER A 303 -11.01 -23.41 -7.47
CA SER A 303 -11.84 -22.22 -7.63
C SER A 303 -11.28 -21.33 -8.74
N SER A 304 -12.14 -20.73 -9.57
CA SER A 304 -11.73 -19.76 -10.57
C SER A 304 -11.45 -18.41 -9.90
N LEU A 305 -10.17 -18.07 -9.71
CA LEU A 305 -9.74 -16.73 -9.30
C LEU A 305 -10.04 -15.67 -10.37
#